data_AF-A0A8C4HRM7-F1
#
_entry.id   AF-A0A8C4HRM7-F1
#
_cell.length_a   1.000
_cell.length_b   1.000
_cell.length_c   1.000
_cell.angle_alpha   90.00
_cell.angle_beta   90.00
_cell.angle_gamma   90.00
#
_symmetry.space_group_name_H-M   'P 1'
#
loop_
_entity.id
_entity.type
_entity.pdbx_description
1 polymer ?
#
loop_
_entity_poly.entity_id
_entity_poly.type
_entity_poly.pdbx_seq_one_letter_code
_entity_poly.pdbx_strand_id
1 'polypeptide(L)'
;MFKRIFHNFSNSFNFHYSQEGWRYFYGSFYYISSIKRTWEASRDDCLQKGAELVIINSQEEQEFIRQYKKSAWIGLTDRVTEGVWKWVDGTPLTTSFWRSGEPNNYYGRNEDCVEITNNGGWNDLVCENEINWICEKKMAPLPWER
;
A
#
# COMPACT_ATOMS: atom_id res chain seq x y z
N MET A 1 -5.80 9.02 -34.84
CA MET A 1 -5.72 10.31 -34.13
C MET A 1 -5.93 10.16 -32.62
N PHE A 2 -6.94 9.38 -32.19
CA PHE A 2 -7.28 9.18 -30.77
C PHE A 2 -6.18 8.53 -29.90
N LYS A 3 -5.50 7.47 -30.35
CA LYS A 3 -4.39 6.83 -29.59
C LYS A 3 -3.30 7.81 -29.13
N ARG A 4 -2.98 8.81 -29.96
CA ARG A 4 -1.92 9.79 -29.69
C ARG A 4 -2.36 10.84 -28.65
N ILE A 5 -3.64 11.20 -28.64
CA ILE A 5 -4.25 12.07 -27.62
C ILE A 5 -4.32 11.33 -26.29
N PHE A 6 -4.70 10.05 -26.28
CA PHE A 6 -4.72 9.23 -25.06
C PHE A 6 -3.34 9.04 -24.45
N HIS A 7 -2.32 8.75 -25.27
CA HIS A 7 -0.95 8.64 -24.80
C HIS A 7 -0.46 9.96 -24.17
N ASN A 8 -0.79 11.10 -24.78
CA ASN A 8 -0.45 12.41 -24.23
C ASN A 8 -1.22 12.73 -22.94
N PHE A 9 -2.49 12.33 -22.83
CA PHE A 9 -3.29 12.54 -21.62
C PHE A 9 -2.78 11.68 -20.46
N SER A 10 -2.56 10.38 -20.68
CA SER A 10 -1.94 9.49 -19.69
C SER A 10 -0.55 9.98 -19.28
N ASN A 11 0.28 10.43 -20.23
CA ASN A 11 1.58 11.03 -19.91
C ASN A 11 1.45 12.31 -19.07
N SER A 12 0.49 13.19 -19.38
CA SER A 12 0.26 14.42 -18.61
C SER A 12 -0.28 14.15 -17.21
N PHE A 13 -1.15 13.15 -17.07
CA PHE A 13 -1.73 12.73 -15.79
C PHE A 13 -0.68 12.08 -14.90
N ASN A 14 0.12 11.17 -15.46
CA ASN A 14 1.25 10.55 -14.76
C ASN A 14 2.28 11.62 -14.34
N PHE A 15 2.55 12.59 -15.23
CA PHE A 15 3.45 13.70 -14.94
C PHE A 15 2.94 14.56 -13.77
N HIS A 16 1.65 14.91 -13.75
CA HIS A 16 1.05 15.65 -12.65
C HIS A 16 1.19 14.91 -11.30
N TYR A 17 0.81 13.63 -11.23
CA TYR A 17 0.95 12.83 -10.00
C TYR A 17 2.41 12.69 -9.55
N SER A 18 3.35 12.57 -10.49
CA SER A 18 4.78 12.52 -10.15
C SER A 18 5.29 13.83 -9.52
N GLN A 19 4.76 14.99 -9.96
CA GLN A 19 5.06 16.28 -9.33
C GLN A 19 4.49 16.38 -7.90
N GLU A 20 3.39 15.68 -7.62
CA GLU A 20 2.79 15.57 -6.28
C GLU A 20 3.45 14.49 -5.40
N GLY A 21 4.55 13.89 -5.86
CA GLY A 21 5.33 12.93 -5.10
C GLY A 21 4.88 11.47 -5.24
N TRP A 22 3.90 11.17 -6.11
CA TRP A 22 3.48 9.80 -6.37
C TRP A 22 4.43 9.07 -7.34
N ARG A 23 4.39 7.74 -7.33
CA ARG A 23 5.14 6.87 -8.22
C ARG A 23 4.16 6.00 -8.98
N TYR A 24 4.26 5.96 -10.30
CA TYR A 24 3.40 5.13 -11.13
C TYR A 24 4.03 3.74 -11.30
N PHE A 25 3.24 2.69 -11.09
CA PHE A 25 3.61 1.31 -11.36
C PHE A 25 2.37 0.49 -11.70
N TYR A 26 2.40 -0.26 -12.81
CA TYR A 26 1.33 -1.14 -13.30
C TYR A 26 -0.12 -0.69 -13.07
N GLY A 27 -0.43 0.55 -13.47
CA GLY A 27 -1.81 1.06 -13.41
C GLY A 27 -2.23 1.56 -12.04
N SER A 28 -1.31 1.68 -11.09
CA SER A 28 -1.53 2.29 -9.78
C SER A 28 -0.51 3.41 -9.52
N PHE A 29 -0.92 4.37 -8.70
CA PHE A 29 -0.06 5.41 -8.14
C PHE A 29 0.21 5.13 -6.68
N TYR A 30 1.47 5.26 -6.27
CA TYR A 30 1.93 4.97 -4.92
C TYR A 30 2.50 6.22 -4.27
N TYR A 31 2.06 6.54 -3.06
CA TYR A 31 2.59 7.62 -2.25
C TYR A 31 3.31 7.03 -1.05
N ILE A 32 4.60 7.34 -0.89
CA ILE A 32 5.42 6.89 0.22
C ILE A 32 5.58 8.07 1.17
N SER A 33 5.08 7.94 2.39
CA SER A 33 5.07 9.05 3.34
C SER A 33 6.48 9.46 3.78
N SER A 34 6.67 10.74 4.10
CA SER A 34 7.91 11.27 4.68
C SER A 34 7.87 11.33 6.21
N ILE A 35 6.68 11.45 6.80
CA ILE A 35 6.45 11.47 8.25
C ILE A 35 5.91 10.13 8.74
N LYS A 36 5.78 9.97 10.06
CA LYS A 36 5.31 8.74 10.70
C LYS A 36 3.96 8.94 11.37
N ARG A 37 3.10 7.92 11.34
CA ARG A 37 1.75 7.90 11.92
C ARG A 37 1.35 6.48 12.32
N THR A 38 0.33 6.37 13.17
CA THR A 38 -0.34 5.10 13.49
C THR A 38 -1.02 4.53 12.24
N TRP A 39 -1.30 3.22 12.23
CA TRP A 39 -1.92 2.58 11.08
C TRP A 39 -3.26 3.24 10.69
N GLU A 40 -4.09 3.56 11.67
CA GLU A 40 -5.38 4.24 11.45
C GLU A 40 -5.20 5.64 10.83
N ALA A 41 -4.32 6.46 11.42
CA ALA A 41 -4.08 7.81 10.92
C ALA A 41 -3.36 7.84 9.55
N SER A 42 -2.63 6.78 9.23
CA SER A 42 -2.06 6.53 7.91
C SER A 42 -3.14 6.18 6.89
N ARG A 43 -4.09 5.31 7.27
CA ARG A 43 -5.24 4.97 6.42
C ARG A 43 -6.10 6.19 6.11
N ASP A 44 -6.42 6.99 7.13
CA ASP A 44 -7.17 8.25 6.97
C ASP A 44 -6.49 9.21 5.99
N ASP A 45 -5.16 9.31 6.04
CA ASP A 45 -4.39 10.14 5.10
C ASP A 45 -4.49 9.63 3.66
N CYS A 46 -4.46 8.31 3.45
CA CYS A 46 -4.68 7.73 2.12
C CYS A 46 -6.10 8.00 1.61
N LEU A 47 -7.12 7.80 2.46
CA LEU A 47 -8.52 8.06 2.12
C LEU A 47 -8.75 9.52 1.74
N GLN A 48 -8.14 10.47 2.47
CA GLN A 48 -8.19 11.90 2.15
C GLN A 48 -7.58 12.25 0.78
N LYS A 49 -6.65 11.41 0.26
CA LYS A 49 -6.06 11.56 -1.08
C LYS A 49 -6.86 10.80 -2.17
N GLY A 50 -8.00 10.21 -1.81
CA GLY A 50 -8.78 9.34 -2.69
C GLY A 50 -7.99 8.08 -3.06
N ALA A 51 -7.22 7.56 -2.11
CA ALA A 51 -6.41 6.36 -2.18
C ALA A 51 -6.76 5.45 -1.00
N GLU A 52 -6.04 4.35 -0.84
CA GLU A 52 -6.16 3.45 0.31
C GLU A 52 -4.74 3.02 0.73
N LEU A 53 -4.55 2.44 1.92
CA LEU A 53 -3.27 1.79 2.23
C LEU A 53 -2.97 0.71 1.19
N VAL A 54 -1.70 0.58 0.78
CA VAL A 54 -1.30 -0.30 -0.32
C VAL A 54 -1.72 -1.76 -0.08
N ILE A 55 -2.28 -2.38 -1.12
CA ILE A 55 -2.67 -3.79 -1.13
C ILE A 55 -1.66 -4.53 -1.99
N ILE A 56 -0.82 -5.36 -1.39
CA ILE A 56 0.24 -6.06 -2.13
C ILE A 56 -0.27 -7.44 -2.51
N ASN A 57 -0.71 -7.60 -3.76
CA ASN A 57 -1.33 -8.85 -4.24
C ASN A 57 -0.49 -9.60 -5.29
N SER A 58 0.67 -9.07 -5.67
CA SER A 58 1.56 -9.66 -6.67
C SER A 58 3.03 -9.59 -6.25
N GLN A 59 3.85 -10.47 -6.83
CA GLN A 59 5.30 -10.45 -6.58
C GLN A 59 5.93 -9.18 -7.16
N GLU A 60 5.45 -8.72 -8.32
CA GLU A 60 5.93 -7.53 -9.01
C GLU A 60 5.70 -6.27 -8.16
N GLU A 61 4.52 -6.16 -7.54
CA GLU A 61 4.20 -5.06 -6.63
C GLU A 61 5.03 -5.12 -5.34
N GLN A 62 5.20 -6.31 -4.76
CA GLN A 62 6.09 -6.51 -3.62
C GLN A 62 7.53 -6.06 -3.94
N GLU A 63 8.04 -6.42 -5.12
CA GLU A 63 9.38 -6.03 -5.59
C GLU A 63 9.49 -4.53 -5.86
N PHE A 64 8.43 -3.92 -6.40
CA PHE A 64 8.35 -2.48 -6.57
C PHE A 64 8.38 -1.74 -5.22
N ILE A 65 7.61 -2.19 -4.22
CA ILE A 65 7.53 -1.52 -2.92
C ILE A 65 8.82 -1.67 -2.11
N ARG A 66 9.45 -2.86 -2.10
CA ARG A 66 10.67 -3.07 -1.29
C ARG A 66 11.86 -2.20 -1.70
N GLN A 67 11.85 -1.64 -2.92
CA GLN A 67 12.92 -0.76 -3.41
C GLN A 67 13.10 0.50 -2.54
N TYR A 68 12.03 0.93 -1.85
CA TYR A 68 12.05 2.12 -1.00
C TYR A 68 12.78 1.89 0.34
N LYS A 69 13.09 0.64 0.70
CA LYS A 69 13.87 0.25 1.89
C LYS A 69 13.42 0.96 3.17
N LYS A 70 12.10 1.08 3.35
CA LYS A 70 11.47 1.79 4.46
C LYS A 70 10.55 0.85 5.22
N SER A 71 10.61 0.92 6.55
CA SER A 71 9.55 0.37 7.40
C SER A 71 8.30 1.21 7.18
N ALA A 72 7.23 0.59 6.70
CA ALA A 72 6.00 1.29 6.39
C ALA A 72 4.75 0.42 6.51
N TRP A 73 3.67 1.01 7.01
CA TRP A 73 2.34 0.40 7.03
C TRP A 73 1.86 0.04 5.63
N ILE A 74 1.29 -1.17 5.53
CA ILE A 74 0.53 -1.66 4.38
C ILE A 74 -0.92 -1.93 4.81
N GLY A 75 -1.81 -2.16 3.84
CA GLY A 75 -3.25 -2.29 4.08
C GLY A 75 -3.70 -3.63 4.66
N LEU A 76 -2.80 -4.48 5.16
CA LEU A 76 -3.14 -5.80 5.71
C LEU A 76 -3.35 -5.69 7.23
N THR A 77 -4.42 -6.31 7.72
CA THR A 77 -4.79 -6.32 9.14
C THR A 77 -5.67 -7.52 9.49
N ASP A 78 -5.63 -7.98 10.74
CA ASP A 78 -6.54 -8.97 11.30
C ASP A 78 -7.31 -8.45 12.54
N ARG A 79 -7.32 -7.12 12.77
CA ARG A 79 -8.03 -6.41 13.87
C ARG A 79 -9.50 -6.81 14.08
N VAL A 80 -10.15 -7.34 13.05
CA VAL A 80 -11.55 -7.79 13.11
C VAL A 80 -11.67 -9.17 13.73
N THR A 81 -10.74 -10.08 13.44
CA THR A 81 -10.72 -11.46 13.92
C THR A 81 -9.29 -11.98 13.87
N GLU A 82 -8.69 -12.16 15.05
CA GLU A 82 -7.32 -12.67 15.23
C GLU A 82 -7.04 -13.88 14.32
N GLY A 83 -5.94 -13.82 13.58
CA GLY A 83 -5.52 -14.87 12.65
C GLY A 83 -6.27 -14.89 11.32
N VAL A 84 -7.23 -13.98 11.09
CA VAL A 84 -7.94 -13.82 9.82
C VAL A 84 -7.54 -12.52 9.14
N TRP A 85 -6.44 -12.58 8.40
CA TRP A 85 -5.87 -11.45 7.66
C TRP A 85 -6.76 -11.02 6.48
N LYS A 86 -7.08 -9.72 6.46
CA LYS A 86 -7.82 -9.05 5.39
C LYS A 86 -7.13 -7.77 4.96
N TRP A 87 -7.23 -7.47 3.69
CA TRP A 87 -6.86 -6.17 3.16
C TRP A 87 -7.93 -5.14 3.54
N VAL A 88 -7.54 -3.86 3.53
CA VAL A 88 -8.39 -2.69 3.74
C VAL A 88 -9.60 -2.59 2.79
N ASP A 89 -9.57 -3.28 1.64
CA ASP A 89 -10.71 -3.42 0.72
C ASP A 89 -11.67 -4.58 1.09
N GLY A 90 -11.36 -5.32 2.17
CA GLY A 90 -12.12 -6.43 2.69
C GLY A 90 -11.77 -7.79 2.07
N THR A 91 -10.90 -7.85 1.06
CA THR A 91 -10.49 -9.12 0.44
C THR A 91 -9.58 -9.94 1.37
N PRO A 92 -9.68 -11.29 1.35
CA PRO A 92 -8.82 -12.13 2.18
C PRO A 92 -7.39 -12.18 1.64
N LEU A 93 -6.43 -12.44 2.53
CA LEU A 93 -5.05 -12.69 2.14
C LEU A 93 -4.92 -14.00 1.34
N THR A 94 -4.42 -13.92 0.10
CA THR A 94 -4.17 -15.12 -0.75
C THR A 94 -2.69 -15.42 -0.95
N THR A 95 -1.85 -14.38 -0.94
CA THR A 95 -0.40 -14.47 -1.13
C THR A 95 0.27 -13.61 -0.08
N SER A 96 1.30 -14.15 0.57
CA SER A 96 2.00 -13.42 1.64
C SER A 96 3.49 -13.29 1.36
N PHE A 97 4.06 -12.19 1.82
CA PHE A 97 5.50 -11.95 1.79
C PHE A 97 6.07 -11.72 3.19
N TRP A 98 5.54 -12.46 4.17
CA TRP A 98 6.03 -12.51 5.56
C TRP A 98 7.54 -12.77 5.61
N ARG A 99 8.23 -12.07 6.52
CA ARG A 99 9.60 -12.42 6.88
C ARG A 99 9.59 -13.78 7.59
N SER A 100 10.70 -14.51 7.50
CA SER A 100 10.87 -15.75 8.26
C SER A 100 10.57 -15.53 9.75
N GLY A 101 9.62 -16.30 10.28
CA GLY A 101 9.16 -16.21 11.67
C GLY A 101 7.88 -15.40 11.88
N GLU A 102 7.39 -14.66 10.88
CA GLU A 102 6.19 -13.82 10.97
C GLU A 102 4.97 -14.47 10.28
N PRO A 103 3.72 -14.07 10.64
CA PRO A 103 3.39 -13.20 11.77
C PRO A 103 3.55 -13.95 13.11
N ASN A 104 4.05 -13.26 14.14
CA ASN A 104 4.40 -13.90 15.41
C ASN A 104 3.59 -13.41 16.62
N ASN A 105 2.77 -12.37 16.44
CA ASN A 105 2.04 -11.64 17.48
C ASN A 105 2.92 -11.46 18.72
N TYR A 106 3.96 -10.63 18.60
CA TYR A 106 5.14 -10.67 19.48
C TYR A 106 4.77 -10.55 20.95
N TYR A 107 4.91 -11.65 21.70
CA TYR A 107 4.50 -11.78 23.11
C TYR A 107 3.00 -11.55 23.39
N GLY A 108 2.10 -11.82 22.44
CA GLY A 108 0.66 -11.60 22.59
C GLY A 108 0.29 -10.13 22.76
N ARG A 109 0.98 -9.26 22.01
CA ARG A 109 0.80 -7.80 22.07
C ARG A 109 -0.35 -7.27 21.20
N ASN A 110 -1.11 -8.15 20.55
CA ASN A 110 -2.14 -7.80 19.58
C ASN A 110 -1.54 -6.97 18.43
N GLU A 111 -0.58 -7.59 17.75
CA GLU A 111 0.07 -7.00 16.59
C GLU A 111 -0.81 -7.11 15.33
N ASP A 112 -1.91 -6.38 15.32
CA ASP A 112 -2.98 -6.64 14.36
C ASP A 112 -2.81 -5.89 13.01
N CYS A 113 -1.69 -5.19 12.83
CA CYS A 113 -1.38 -4.35 11.67
C CYS A 113 -0.05 -4.75 11.03
N VAL A 114 0.07 -4.62 9.72
CA VAL A 114 1.26 -5.12 9.01
C VAL A 114 2.11 -4.00 8.46
N GLU A 115 3.42 -4.08 8.73
CA GLU A 115 4.42 -3.30 8.03
C GLU A 115 5.11 -4.14 6.94
N ILE A 116 5.54 -3.48 5.87
CA ILE A 116 6.72 -3.93 5.13
C ILE A 116 7.97 -3.39 5.83
N THR A 117 8.92 -4.26 6.17
CA THR A 117 10.16 -3.86 6.82
C THR A 117 11.14 -3.23 5.82
N ASN A 118 12.17 -2.55 6.31
CA ASN A 118 13.25 -1.99 5.48
C ASN A 118 14.02 -3.05 4.65
N ASN A 119 13.97 -4.33 5.05
CA ASN A 119 14.56 -5.46 4.33
C ASN A 119 13.62 -6.05 3.27
N GLY A 120 12.36 -5.63 3.25
CA GLY A 120 11.34 -5.97 2.27
C GLY A 120 10.36 -7.06 2.71
N GLY A 121 10.67 -7.87 3.73
CA GLY A 121 9.69 -8.83 4.26
C GLY A 121 8.63 -8.16 5.12
N TRP A 122 7.46 -8.76 5.26
CA TRP A 122 6.39 -8.26 6.12
C TRP A 122 6.57 -8.68 7.58
N ASN A 123 6.06 -7.85 8.48
CA ASN A 123 6.05 -8.07 9.91
C ASN A 123 4.72 -7.55 10.47
N ASP A 124 4.08 -8.32 11.34
CA ASP A 124 2.96 -7.84 12.14
C ASP A 124 3.50 -6.94 13.27
N LEU A 125 2.78 -5.87 13.57
CA LEU A 125 3.22 -4.83 14.49
C LEU A 125 2.02 -4.17 15.16
N VAL A 126 2.18 -3.77 16.43
CA VAL A 126 1.17 -3.01 17.18
C VAL A 126 0.75 -1.76 16.39
N CYS A 127 -0.55 -1.62 16.13
CA CYS A 127 -1.14 -0.61 15.23
C CYS A 127 -0.88 0.85 15.67
N GLU A 128 -0.68 1.08 16.96
CA GLU A 128 -0.38 2.38 17.57
C GLU A 128 1.07 2.83 17.33
N ASN A 129 1.94 1.99 16.75
CA ASN A 129 3.27 2.42 16.39
C ASN A 129 3.23 3.49 15.30
N GLU A 130 4.04 4.53 15.47
CA GLU A 130 4.21 5.55 14.45
C GLU A 130 5.35 5.17 13.51
N ILE A 131 5.00 4.69 12.32
CA ILE A 131 5.94 4.42 11.22
C ILE A 131 5.45 5.10 9.93
N ASN A 132 6.24 5.00 8.86
CA ASN A 132 5.81 5.52 7.57
C ASN A 132 4.64 4.67 7.03
N TRP A 133 4.03 5.09 5.93
CA TRP A 133 2.97 4.32 5.27
C TRP A 133 3.04 4.52 3.77
N ILE A 134 2.35 3.63 3.06
CA ILE A 134 2.26 3.68 1.60
C ILE A 134 0.78 3.68 1.22
N CYS A 135 0.38 4.70 0.47
CA CYS A 135 -0.93 4.73 -0.16
C CYS A 135 -0.85 4.18 -1.58
N GLU A 136 -1.89 3.51 -2.01
CA GLU A 136 -2.11 3.09 -3.39
C GLU A 136 -3.41 3.69 -3.93
N LYS A 137 -3.35 4.22 -5.14
CA LYS A 137 -4.49 4.72 -5.88
C LYS A 137 -4.53 4.08 -7.26
N LYS A 138 -5.55 3.27 -7.52
CA LYS A 138 -5.75 2.68 -8.84
C LYS A 138 -6.04 3.77 -9.87
N MET A 139 -5.39 3.68 -11.02
CA MET A 139 -5.73 4.49 -12.18
C MET A 139 -7.15 4.10 -12.61
N ALA A 140 -8.08 5.05 -12.58
CA ALA A 140 -9.42 4.81 -13.05
C ALA A 140 -9.37 4.37 -14.54
N PRO A 141 -10.16 3.36 -14.94
CA PRO A 141 -10.36 3.07 -16.35
C PRO A 141 -10.80 4.35 -17.05
N LEU A 142 -10.27 4.59 -18.25
CA LEU A 142 -10.64 5.80 -18.97
C LEU A 142 -12.16 5.79 -19.24
N PRO A 143 -12.85 6.95 -19.24
CA PRO A 143 -14.30 7.01 -19.34
C PRO A 143 -14.92 6.29 -20.56
N TRP A 144 -14.12 6.00 -21.59
CA TRP A 144 -14.53 5.34 -22.84
C TRP A 144 -14.20 3.84 -22.91
N GLU A 145 -13.62 3.26 -21.86
CA GLU A 145 -13.36 1.82 -21.73
C GLU A 145 -14.45 1.09 -20.92
N ARG A 146 -15.55 1.79 -20.60
CA ARG A 146 -16.75 1.25 -19.95
C ARG A 146 -17.89 1.02 -20.93
#